data_AF-A0A2S2QYX8-F1
#
_entry.id   AF-A0A2S2QYX8-F1
#
_cell.length_a   1.000
_cell.length_b   1.000
_cell.length_c   1.000
_cell.angle_alpha   90.00
_cell.angle_beta   90.00
_cell.angle_gamma   90.00
#
_symmetry.space_group_name_H-M   'P 1'
#
loop_
_entity.id
_entity.type
_entity.pdbx_description
1 polymer ?
#
loop_
_entity_poly.entity_id
_entity_poly.type
_entity_poly.pdbx_seq_one_letter_code
_entity_poly.pdbx_strand_id
1 'polypeptide(L)'
;NSLTKTNSLWRATKKILNQKNTIPPIKYNDRTFAITNLEKANLFASHLENNFSPHPDINDIDHISFIEKSLTNALPMSLPTKHTSPSEIQFIIKYLPNKKITWSRCYH
;
A
#
# COMPACT_ATOMS: atom_id res chain seq x y z
N ASN A 1 3.52 47.60 -37.26
CA ASN A 1 3.58 46.13 -37.47
C ASN A 1 4.23 45.42 -36.31
N SER A 2 3.51 45.08 -35.25
CA SER A 2 4.01 44.17 -34.22
C SER A 2 2.85 43.40 -33.61
N LEU A 3 2.45 42.32 -34.26
CA LEU A 3 1.37 41.47 -33.77
C LEU A 3 1.49 40.04 -34.31
N THR A 4 2.65 39.39 -34.19
CA THR A 4 2.83 38.03 -34.75
C THR A 4 3.83 37.16 -33.97
N LYS A 5 3.51 36.73 -32.74
CA LYS A 5 4.18 35.54 -32.15
C LYS A 5 3.47 34.83 -30.98
N THR A 6 2.15 34.90 -30.86
CA THR A 6 1.40 34.30 -29.73
C THR A 6 1.06 32.81 -29.88
N ASN A 7 1.32 32.20 -31.04
CA ASN A 7 1.09 30.76 -31.27
C ASN A 7 2.29 29.86 -30.92
N SER A 8 3.41 30.43 -30.45
CA SER A 8 4.62 29.65 -30.11
C SER A 8 4.50 28.91 -28.78
N LEU A 9 3.87 29.52 -27.77
CA LEU A 9 3.77 28.94 -26.42
C LEU A 9 2.86 27.71 -26.38
N TRP A 10 1.65 27.81 -26.96
CA TRP A 10 0.72 26.67 -27.07
C TRP A 10 1.33 25.49 -27.85
N ARG A 11 2.09 25.78 -28.92
CA ARG A 11 2.79 24.73 -29.68
C ARG A 11 3.92 24.09 -28.87
N ALA A 12 4.63 24.87 -28.06
CA ALA A 12 5.67 24.35 -27.18
C ALA A 12 5.06 23.46 -26.08
N THR A 13 4.00 23.90 -25.40
CA THR A 13 3.34 23.11 -24.35
C THR A 13 2.67 21.86 -24.92
N LYS A 14 1.99 21.95 -26.08
CA LYS A 14 1.50 20.77 -26.80
C LYS A 14 2.59 19.76 -27.13
N LYS A 15 3.78 20.21 -27.54
CA LYS A 15 4.89 19.30 -27.87
C LYS A 15 5.41 18.55 -26.63
N ILE A 16 5.47 19.21 -25.48
CA ILE A 16 5.86 18.61 -24.21
C ILE A 16 4.80 17.59 -23.76
N LEU A 17 3.52 17.96 -23.84
CA LEU A 17 2.41 17.08 -23.47
C LEU A 17 2.22 15.90 -24.43
N ASN A 18 2.57 16.07 -25.71
CA ASN A 18 2.53 15.02 -26.73
C ASN A 18 3.81 14.14 -26.75
N GLN A 19 4.66 14.20 -25.71
CA GLN A 19 5.83 13.35 -25.65
C GLN A 19 5.38 11.89 -25.57
N LYS A 20 5.65 11.14 -26.65
CA LYS A 20 5.33 9.72 -26.71
C LYS A 20 6.22 9.00 -25.70
N ASN A 21 5.60 8.29 -24.75
CA ASN A 21 6.33 7.39 -23.88
C ASN A 21 6.75 6.17 -24.73
N THR A 22 7.93 6.23 -25.33
CA THR A 22 8.47 5.11 -26.10
C THR A 22 9.15 4.17 -25.12
N ILE A 23 8.74 2.91 -25.13
CA ILE A 23 9.43 1.88 -24.35
C ILE A 23 10.88 1.81 -24.88
N PRO A 24 11.89 1.98 -24.01
CA PRO A 24 13.28 1.95 -24.45
C PRO A 24 13.65 0.56 -24.96
N PRO A 25 14.59 0.45 -25.92
CA PRO A 25 15.06 -0.84 -26.40
C PRO A 25 15.66 -1.67 -25.26
N ILE A 26 15.42 -2.98 -25.31
CA ILE A 26 15.87 -3.94 -24.32
C ILE A 26 17.38 -4.16 -24.48
N LYS A 27 18.13 -4.03 -23.38
CA LYS A 27 19.59 -4.07 -23.36
C LYS A 27 20.11 -5.16 -22.45
N TYR A 28 21.16 -5.83 -22.91
CA TYR A 28 21.98 -6.71 -22.11
C TYR A 28 22.90 -5.93 -21.17
N ASN A 29 23.50 -6.63 -20.20
CA ASN A 29 24.40 -6.03 -19.21
C ASN A 29 25.71 -5.50 -19.84
N ASP A 30 26.12 -6.07 -20.97
CA ASP A 30 27.25 -5.62 -21.80
C ASP A 30 26.91 -4.40 -22.69
N ARG A 31 25.71 -3.82 -22.53
CA ARG A 31 25.18 -2.68 -23.28
C ARG A 31 24.83 -2.99 -24.74
N THR A 32 24.84 -4.25 -25.15
CA THR A 32 24.30 -4.66 -26.45
C THR A 32 22.77 -4.72 -26.41
N PHE A 33 22.12 -4.74 -27.57
CA PHE A 33 20.66 -4.73 -27.68
C PHE A 33 20.12 -6.11 -28.02
N ALA A 34 18.99 -6.49 -27.40
CA ALA A 34 18.23 -7.67 -27.79
C ALA A 34 17.42 -7.35 -29.07
N ILE A 35 17.75 -8.05 -30.17
CA ILE A 35 17.20 -7.81 -31.50
C ILE A 35 15.99 -8.71 -31.71
N THR A 36 16.15 -10.01 -31.46
CA THR A 36 15.10 -11.01 -31.72
C THR A 36 14.07 -11.06 -30.61
N ASN A 37 12.85 -11.53 -30.91
CA ASN A 37 11.82 -11.70 -29.88
C ASN A 37 12.22 -12.77 -28.85
N LEU A 38 12.96 -13.80 -29.27
CA LEU A 38 13.48 -14.83 -28.38
C LEU A 38 14.51 -14.26 -27.40
N GLU A 39 15.46 -13.46 -27.89
CA GLU A 39 16.44 -12.76 -27.06
C GLU A 39 15.76 -11.88 -26.00
N LYS A 40 14.74 -11.11 -26.40
CA LYS A 40 13.97 -10.27 -25.50
C LYS A 40 13.24 -11.10 -24.44
N ALA A 41 12.58 -12.17 -24.84
CA ALA A 41 11.85 -13.06 -23.93
C ALA A 41 12.77 -13.70 -22.89
N ASN A 42 13.93 -14.21 -23.33
CA ASN A 42 14.92 -14.79 -22.45
C ASN A 42 15.46 -13.76 -21.46
N LEU A 43 15.77 -12.54 -21.93
CA LEU A 43 16.28 -11.50 -21.03
C LEU A 43 15.24 -11.09 -19.98
N PHE A 44 13.97 -10.96 -20.37
CA PHE A 44 12.90 -10.71 -19.42
C PHE A 44 12.75 -11.86 -18.42
N ALA A 45 12.79 -13.12 -18.88
CA ALA A 45 12.71 -14.28 -18.01
C ALA A 45 13.84 -14.28 -16.96
N SER A 46 15.09 -14.11 -17.39
CA SER A 46 16.24 -14.03 -16.47
C SER A 46 16.16 -12.84 -15.51
N HIS A 47 15.70 -11.68 -15.99
CA HIS A 47 15.50 -10.52 -15.12
C HIS A 47 14.42 -10.78 -14.06
N LEU A 48 13.30 -11.39 -14.45
CA LEU A 48 12.22 -11.73 -13.52
C LEU A 48 12.67 -12.78 -12.52
N GLU A 49 13.32 -13.86 -12.95
CA GLU A 49 13.87 -14.89 -12.07
C GLU A 49 14.78 -14.29 -10.99
N ASN A 50 15.72 -13.42 -11.38
CA ASN A 50 16.64 -12.79 -10.44
C ASN A 50 15.95 -11.85 -9.45
N ASN A 51 14.92 -11.10 -9.88
CA ASN A 51 14.23 -10.13 -9.01
C ASN A 51 13.13 -10.76 -8.14
N PHE A 52 12.54 -11.86 -8.60
CA PHE A 52 11.49 -12.61 -7.90
C PHE A 52 12.02 -13.90 -7.29
N SER A 53 13.31 -13.94 -6.96
CA SER A 53 13.88 -15.02 -6.17
C SER A 53 13.38 -14.91 -4.72
N PRO A 54 12.94 -16.02 -4.10
CA PRO A 54 12.62 -16.04 -2.68
C PRO A 54 13.80 -15.46 -1.89
N HIS A 55 13.49 -14.79 -0.78
CA HIS A 55 14.54 -14.50 0.19
C HIS A 55 15.18 -15.84 0.56
N PRO A 56 16.51 -15.99 0.46
CA PRO A 56 17.16 -17.23 0.89
C PRO A 56 16.71 -17.50 2.32
N ASP A 57 16.40 -18.76 2.64
CA ASP A 57 16.05 -19.16 4.01
C ASP A 57 17.24 -18.83 4.91
N ILE A 58 17.21 -17.63 5.48
CA ILE A 58 18.09 -17.27 6.57
C ILE A 58 17.50 -18.04 7.75
N ASN A 59 18.12 -19.16 8.11
CA ASN A 59 17.90 -19.83 9.37
C ASN A 59 18.43 -18.93 10.51
N ASP A 60 17.80 -17.77 10.66
CA ASP A 60 17.99 -16.87 11.77
C ASP A 60 17.18 -17.45 12.93
N ILE A 61 17.88 -18.19 13.78
CA ILE A 61 17.33 -18.85 14.96
C ILE A 61 16.68 -17.82 15.88
N ASP A 62 17.22 -16.60 15.96
CA ASP A 62 16.67 -15.53 16.80
C ASP A 62 15.36 -14.98 16.20
N HIS A 63 15.29 -14.82 14.88
CA HIS A 63 14.09 -14.40 14.18
C HIS A 63 12.96 -15.45 14.28
N ILE A 64 13.30 -16.74 14.12
CA ILE A 64 12.34 -17.84 14.28
C ILE A 64 11.82 -17.88 15.72
N SER A 65 12.73 -17.79 16.71
CA SER A 65 12.39 -17.73 18.14
C SER A 65 11.50 -16.53 18.48
N PHE A 66 11.74 -15.37 17.85
CA PHE A 66 10.90 -14.18 18.01
C PHE A 66 9.49 -14.39 17.43
N ILE A 67 9.37 -14.97 16.23
CA ILE A 67 8.08 -15.26 15.60
C ILE A 67 7.29 -16.25 16.45
N GLU A 68 7.91 -17.35 16.87
CA GLU A 68 7.27 -18.36 17.71
C GLU A 68 6.78 -17.78 19.03
N LYS A 69 7.61 -16.96 19.70
CA LYS A 69 7.21 -16.23 20.90
C LYS A 69 6.07 -15.25 20.64
N SER A 70 6.07 -14.55 19.51
CA SER A 70 4.99 -13.60 19.16
C SER A 70 3.66 -14.30 18.90
N LEU A 71 3.68 -15.48 18.27
CA LEU A 71 2.49 -16.28 18.00
C LEU A 71 1.94 -16.99 19.24
N THR A 72 2.83 -17.45 20.12
CA THR A 72 2.46 -18.17 21.36
C THR A 72 2.16 -17.23 22.51
N ASN A 73 2.69 -16.01 22.51
CA ASN A 73 2.32 -15.00 23.47
C ASN A 73 0.87 -14.59 23.22
N ALA A 74 -0.01 -14.89 24.17
CA ALA A 74 -1.38 -14.41 24.16
C ALA A 74 -1.35 -12.88 24.22
N LEU A 75 -1.40 -12.23 23.07
CA LEU A 75 -1.54 -10.78 22.98
C LEU A 75 -2.82 -10.42 23.76
N PRO A 76 -2.76 -9.54 24.78
CA PRO A 76 -3.98 -8.99 25.32
C PRO A 76 -4.58 -8.11 24.23
N MET A 77 -5.63 -8.59 23.56
CA MET A 77 -6.36 -7.85 22.51
C MET A 77 -6.85 -6.48 23.00
N SER A 78 -6.94 -6.30 24.31
CA SER A 78 -7.14 -5.04 25.00
C SER A 78 -6.93 -5.26 26.50
N LEU A 79 -6.76 -4.16 27.25
CA LEU A 79 -6.91 -4.20 28.70
C LEU A 79 -8.32 -4.72 29.03
N PRO A 80 -8.48 -5.57 30.07
CA PRO A 80 -9.81 -5.94 30.57
C PRO A 80 -10.65 -4.68 30.76
N THR A 81 -11.88 -4.71 30.26
CA THR A 81 -12.83 -3.61 30.46
C THR A 81 -12.97 -3.35 31.97
N LYS A 82 -12.90 -2.08 32.36
CA LYS A 82 -13.09 -1.70 33.77
C LYS A 82 -14.42 -2.27 34.27
N HIS A 83 -14.40 -2.91 35.43
CA HIS A 83 -15.63 -3.35 36.09
C HIS A 83 -16.49 -2.12 36.43
N THR A 84 -17.73 -2.11 35.96
CA THR A 84 -18.70 -1.06 36.30
C THR A 84 -19.48 -1.48 37.54
N SER A 85 -19.61 -0.58 38.52
CA SER A 85 -20.42 -0.83 39.71
C SER A 85 -21.91 -0.52 39.43
N PRO A 86 -22.87 -1.28 40.00
CA PRO A 86 -24.29 -0.96 39.89
C PRO A 86 -24.63 0.48 40.33
N SER A 87 -23.89 1.02 41.31
CA SER A 87 -24.05 2.40 41.77
C SER A 87 -23.63 3.43 40.71
N GLU A 88 -22.61 3.11 39.93
CA GLU A 88 -22.09 3.95 38.84
C GLU A 88 -23.10 4.03 37.69
N ILE A 89 -23.71 2.88 37.37
CA ILE A 89 -24.80 2.78 36.40
C ILE A 89 -26.01 3.61 36.86
N GLN A 90 -26.42 3.47 38.14
CA GLN A 90 -27.53 4.24 38.70
C GLN A 90 -27.26 5.75 38.68
N PHE A 91 -26.03 6.17 39.00
CA PHE A 91 -25.62 7.56 38.94
C PHE A 91 -25.76 8.10 37.50
N ILE A 92 -25.20 7.41 36.51
CA ILE A 92 -25.31 7.83 35.11
C ILE A 92 -26.77 7.92 34.67
N ILE A 93 -27.61 6.92 34.96
CA ILE A 93 -29.04 6.94 34.64
C ILE A 93 -29.74 8.16 35.25
N LYS A 94 -29.43 8.49 36.51
CA LYS A 94 -30.04 9.63 37.23
C LYS A 94 -29.66 10.99 36.61
N TYR A 95 -28.45 11.14 36.10
CA TYR A 95 -27.91 12.42 35.63
C TYR A 95 -27.90 12.58 34.11
N LEU A 96 -28.31 11.57 33.35
CA LEU A 96 -28.49 11.69 31.90
C LEU A 96 -29.67 12.65 31.60
N PRO A 97 -29.48 13.67 30.73
CA PRO A 97 -30.57 14.56 30.35
C PRO A 97 -31.66 13.76 29.62
N ASN A 98 -32.92 14.05 29.93
CA ASN A 98 -34.10 13.38 29.36
C ASN A 98 -34.30 13.79 27.88
N LYS A 99 -33.33 13.46 27.03
CA LYS A 99 -33.49 13.43 25.59
C LYS A 99 -33.97 12.03 25.27
N LYS A 100 -35.26 11.89 24.95
CA LYS A 100 -35.92 10.62 24.62
C LYS A 100 -35.08 9.81 23.63
N ILE A 101 -34.34 8.82 24.13
CA ILE A 101 -33.83 7.71 23.32
C ILE A 101 -34.90 6.65 23.41
N THR A 102 -35.82 6.66 22.45
CA THR A 102 -36.72 5.53 22.20
C THR A 102 -35.85 4.31 21.89
N TRP A 103 -35.80 3.34 22.82
CA TRP A 103 -35.13 2.04 22.67
C TRP A 103 -35.82 1.11 21.64
N SER A 104 -36.40 1.68 20.59
CA SER A 104 -37.32 0.99 19.67
C SER A 104 -36.77 0.90 18.24
N ARG A 105 -35.45 0.83 18.01
CA ARG A 105 -34.96 0.64 16.63
C ARG A 105 -33.72 -0.23 16.42
N CYS A 106 -33.29 -0.99 17.42
CA CYS A 106 -32.30 -2.04 17.19
C CYS A 106 -32.83 -3.32 17.83
N TYR A 107 -33.75 -3.99 17.14
CA TYR A 107 -34.04 -5.45 17.18
C TYR A 107 -35.42 -5.68 16.53
N HIS A 108 -35.51 -5.44 15.22
CA HIS A 108 -36.04 -6.40 14.24
C HIS A 108 -35.46 -6.03 12.88
#